data_AF-A0A9D5GLM2-F1
#
_entry.id   AF-A0A9D5GLM2-F1
#
_cell.length_a   1.000
_cell.length_b   1.000
_cell.length_c   1.000
_cell.angle_alpha   90.00
_cell.angle_beta   90.00
_cell.angle_gamma   90.00
#
_symmetry.space_group_name_H-M   'P 1'
#
loop_
_entity.id
_entity.type
_entity.pdbx_description
1 polymer ?
#
loop_
_entity_poly.entity_id
_entity_poly.type
_entity_poly.pdbx_seq_one_letter_code
_entity_poly.pdbx_strand_id
1 'polypeptide(L)'
;GLALRHGITCLNAPGTIDSDYRGPVCVLLVNLSLASYTIKRGDRIAQLIVAAVERARFHAVEALDETTRASGGFGSTGLDAVQP
;
A
#
# COMPACT_ATOMS: atom_id res chain seq x y z
N GLY A 1 9.35 -3.24 13.10
CA GLY A 1 8.35 -2.19 13.39
C GLY A 1 7.11 -2.81 14.01
N LEU A 2 6.06 -2.02 14.25
CA LEU A 2 4.81 -2.50 14.86
C LEU A 2 4.18 -3.67 14.07
N ALA A 3 4.16 -3.61 12.73
CA ALA A 3 3.64 -4.68 11.89
C ALA A 3 4.37 -6.02 12.10
N LEU A 4 5.69 -6.05 11.92
CA LEU A 4 6.48 -7.27 12.06
C LEU A 4 6.45 -7.89 13.47
N ARG A 5 6.45 -7.05 14.52
CA ARG A 5 6.58 -7.54 15.91
C ARG A 5 5.26 -7.75 16.63
N HIS A 6 4.20 -7.06 16.22
CA HIS A 6 2.92 -7.03 16.93
C HIS A 6 1.70 -7.19 16.02
N GLY A 7 1.89 -7.38 14.71
CA GLY A 7 0.78 -7.50 13.75
C GLY A 7 -0.03 -6.22 13.56
N ILE A 8 0.44 -5.07 14.06
CA ILE A 8 -0.28 -3.79 13.95
C ILE A 8 0.11 -3.10 12.65
N THR A 9 -0.87 -2.88 11.77
CA THR A 9 -0.68 -2.22 10.47
C THR A 9 -1.82 -1.24 10.18
N CYS A 10 -1.71 -0.49 9.09
CA CYS A 10 -2.80 0.36 8.59
C CYS A 10 -3.67 -0.46 7.62
N LEU A 11 -4.97 -0.53 7.89
CA LEU A 11 -5.94 -1.29 7.09
C LEU A 11 -6.00 -0.81 5.64
N ASN A 12 -5.89 0.50 5.43
CA ASN A 12 -5.94 1.14 4.13
C ASN A 12 -4.55 1.40 3.53
N ALA A 13 -3.50 0.67 3.96
CA ALA A 13 -2.15 0.93 3.47
C ALA A 13 -2.01 0.67 1.96
N PRO A 14 -1.43 1.61 1.19
CA PRO A 14 -1.07 2.98 1.58
C PRO A 14 -2.28 3.92 1.68
N GLY A 15 -2.41 4.62 2.81
CA GLY A 15 -3.47 5.62 2.99
C GLY A 15 -3.19 6.85 2.12
N THR A 16 -4.14 7.23 1.27
CA THR A 16 -4.03 8.39 0.39
C THR A 16 -4.69 9.60 1.03
N ILE A 17 -3.99 10.74 1.06
CA ILE A 17 -4.50 12.03 1.55
C ILE A 17 -4.51 13.00 0.37
N ASP A 18 -5.69 13.50 0.01
CA ASP A 18 -5.82 14.45 -1.09
C ASP A 18 -5.22 15.82 -0.76
N SER A 19 -4.69 16.49 -1.78
CA SER A 19 -3.96 17.76 -1.63
C SER A 19 -4.79 18.91 -1.06
N ASP A 20 -6.11 18.84 -1.20
CA ASP A 20 -7.08 19.82 -0.71
C ASP A 20 -7.74 19.41 0.62
N TYR A 21 -7.38 18.26 1.18
CA TYR A 21 -7.86 17.84 2.49
C TYR A 21 -7.33 18.77 3.59
N ARG A 22 -8.22 19.18 4.51
CA ARG A 22 -7.90 20.07 5.64
C ARG A 22 -8.39 19.55 6.99
N GLY A 23 -9.01 18.37 7.02
CA GLY A 23 -9.46 17.75 8.25
C GLY A 23 -8.33 17.11 9.05
N PRO A 24 -8.63 16.57 10.24
CA PRO A 24 -7.68 15.78 11.01
C PRO A 24 -7.25 14.51 10.27
N VAL A 25 -5.94 14.22 10.26
CA VAL A 25 -5.43 12.96 9.71
C VAL A 25 -5.67 11.83 10.71
N CYS A 26 -6.42 10.81 10.29
CA CYS A 26 -6.69 9.61 11.07
C CYS A 26 -5.88 8.42 10.54
N VAL A 27 -5.49 7.51 11.43
CA VAL A 27 -4.78 6.27 11.09
C VAL A 27 -5.69 5.08 11.36
N LEU A 28 -6.07 4.35 10.31
CA LEU A 28 -6.97 3.20 10.41
C LEU A 28 -6.15 1.97 10.80
N LEU A 29 -5.85 1.84 12.10
CA LEU A 29 -5.08 0.71 12.59
C LEU A 29 -5.90 -0.58 12.66
N VAL A 30 -5.28 -1.69 12.29
CA VAL A 30 -5.82 -3.04 12.48
C VAL A 30 -4.77 -3.91 13.16
N ASN A 31 -5.22 -4.76 14.08
CA ASN A 31 -4.41 -5.79 14.71
C ASN A 31 -4.66 -7.13 14.01
N LEU A 32 -3.67 -7.61 13.26
CA LEU A 32 -3.71 -8.89 12.55
C LEU A 32 -3.07 -10.04 13.35
N SER A 33 -2.62 -9.76 14.58
CA SER A 33 -2.12 -10.79 15.49
C SER A 33 -3.24 -11.37 16.35
N LEU A 34 -2.96 -12.51 16.98
CA LEU A 34 -3.84 -13.11 17.99
C LEU A 34 -3.68 -12.48 19.38
N ALA A 35 -2.67 -11.65 19.59
CA ALA A 35 -2.38 -11.01 20.86
C ALA A 35 -2.99 -9.61 20.92
N SER A 36 -3.49 -9.21 22.09
CA SER A 36 -3.91 -7.82 22.29
C SER A 36 -2.70 -6.88 22.24
N TYR A 37 -2.93 -5.66 21.75
CA TYR A 37 -1.91 -4.61 21.73
C TYR A 37 -2.52 -3.30 22.22
N THR A 38 -1.85 -2.63 23.16
CA THR A 38 -2.31 -1.35 23.72
C THR A 38 -1.49 -0.21 23.13
N ILE A 39 -2.18 0.76 22.54
CA ILE A 39 -1.59 2.00 22.05
C ILE A 39 -1.77 3.07 23.11
N LYS A 40 -0.71 3.84 23.36
CA LYS A 40 -0.72 4.95 24.30
C LYS A 40 -0.56 6.27 23.53
N ARG A 41 -1.07 7.34 24.13
CA ARG A 41 -0.87 8.69 23.60
C ARG A 41 0.63 8.99 23.54
N GLY A 42 1.11 9.43 22.38
CA GLY A 42 2.53 9.69 22.12
C GLY A 42 3.25 8.56 21.39
N ASP A 43 2.63 7.38 21.24
CA ASP A 43 3.22 6.30 20.45
C ASP A 43 3.32 6.70 18.97
N ARG A 44 4.44 6.32 18.34
CA ARG A 44 4.64 6.46 16.90
C ARG A 44 3.98 5.28 16.19
N ILE A 45 2.78 5.49 15.65
CA ILE A 45 1.91 4.43 15.10
C ILE A 45 1.92 4.30 13.57
N ALA A 46 2.41 5.32 12.87
CA ALA A 46 2.48 5.36 11.40
C ALA A 46 3.60 6.32 10.97
N GLN A 47 3.82 6.39 9.66
CA GLN A 47 4.71 7.35 9.02
C GLN A 47 3.98 8.00 7.83
N LEU A 48 4.30 9.26 7.55
CA LEU A 48 3.76 10.01 6.42
C LEU A 48 4.89 10.29 5.43
N ILE A 49 4.63 10.07 4.15
CA ILE A 49 5.53 10.42 3.04
C ILE A 49 4.77 11.38 2.13
N VAL A 50 5.43 12.49 1.77
CA VAL A 50 4.94 13.42 0.74
C VAL A 50 5.70 13.13 -0.54
N ALA A 51 4.98 12.83 -1.63
CA ALA A 51 5.54 12.50 -2.92
C ALA A 51 4.80 13.24 -4.04
N ALA A 52 5.46 13.46 -5.18
CA ALA A 52 4.82 13.98 -6.37
C ALA A 52 3.82 12.97 -6.94
N VAL A 53 2.71 13.47 -7.48
CA VAL A 53 1.67 12.66 -8.14
C VAL A 53 1.34 13.26 -9.50
N GLU A 54 1.19 12.39 -10.51
CA GLU A 54 0.83 12.80 -11.86
C GLU A 54 -0.69 12.80 -12.05
N ARG A 55 -1.22 13.81 -12.75
CA ARG A 55 -2.64 13.91 -13.11
C ARG A 55 -2.85 13.41 -14.53
N ALA A 56 -3.14 12.11 -14.67
CA ALA A 56 -3.37 11.50 -15.96
C ALA A 56 -4.61 12.07 -16.68
N ARG A 57 -4.52 12.22 -18.00
CA ARG A 57 -5.66 12.44 -18.90
C ARG A 57 -5.80 11.20 -19.77
N PHE A 58 -6.95 10.55 -19.71
CA PHE A 58 -7.21 9.36 -20.52
C PHE A 58 -7.44 9.75 -21.99
N HIS A 59 -6.85 8.98 -22.90
CA HIS A 59 -7.08 9.08 -24.35
C HIS A 59 -7.50 7.70 -24.87
N ALA A 60 -8.74 7.59 -25.35
CA ALA A 60 -9.28 6.33 -25.83
C ALA A 60 -8.66 5.95 -27.20
N VAL A 61 -8.28 4.68 -27.35
CA VAL A 61 -7.71 4.10 -28.58
C VAL A 61 -8.29 2.69 -28.79
N GLU A 62 -8.28 2.21 -30.03
CA GLU A 62 -8.79 0.87 -30.35
C GLU A 62 -7.86 -0.26 -29.86
N ALA A 63 -6.54 -0.03 -29.88
CA ALA A 63 -5.53 -0.97 -29.44
C ALA A 63 -4.29 -0.26 -28.86
N LEU A 64 -3.54 -0.98 -28.02
CA LEU A 64 -2.24 -0.56 -27.50
C LEU A 64 -1.11 -1.30 -28.25
N ASP A 65 0.08 -0.72 -28.28
CA ASP A 65 1.28 -1.37 -28.82
C ASP A 65 1.69 -2.60 -27.99
N GLU A 66 2.34 -3.57 -28.64
CA GLU A 66 2.86 -4.76 -27.97
C GLU A 66 4.06 -4.42 -27.07
N THR A 67 4.15 -5.10 -25.92
CA THR A 67 5.31 -5.01 -25.03
C THR A 67 5.74 -6.40 -24.59
N THR A 68 7.01 -6.58 -24.23
CA THR A 68 7.54 -7.86 -23.72
C THR A 68 6.78 -8.39 -22.50
N ARG A 69 6.21 -7.49 -21.67
CA ARG A 69 5.42 -7.89 -20.50
C ARG A 69 4.00 -8.32 -20.88
N ALA A 70 3.41 -7.72 -21.92
CA ALA A 70 2.04 -7.96 -22.37
C ALA A 70 1.04 -8.04 -21.18
N SER A 71 0.23 -9.09 -21.12
CA SER A 71 -0.74 -9.34 -20.04
C SER A 71 -0.13 -9.96 -18.77
N GLY A 72 1.19 -10.01 -18.64
CA GLY A 72 1.90 -10.60 -17.50
C GLY A 72 1.70 -9.83 -16.19
N GLY A 73 1.17 -10.52 -15.17
CA GLY A 73 0.96 -10.00 -13.82
C GLY A 73 0.96 -11.14 -12.77
N PHE A 74 0.78 -10.80 -11.50
CA PHE A 74 0.54 -11.78 -10.41
C PHE A 74 1.58 -12.91 -10.31
N GLY A 75 2.87 -12.59 -10.45
CA GLY A 75 3.93 -13.59 -10.40
C GLY A 75 4.20 -14.31 -11.73
N SER A 76 3.78 -13.73 -12.86
CA SER A 76 4.04 -14.25 -14.21
C SER A 76 5.51 -14.52 -14.56
N THR A 77 6.45 -13.94 -13.81
CA THR A 77 7.89 -14.19 -13.98
C THR A 77 8.37 -15.46 -13.28
N GLY A 78 7.49 -16.12 -12.53
CA GLY A 78 7.85 -17.23 -11.66
C GLY A 78 8.65 -16.78 -10.44
N LEU A 79 8.74 -17.70 -9.48
CA LEU A 79 9.88 -17.85 -8.60
C LEU A 79 10.51 -19.15 -9.08
N ASP A 80 11.83 -19.21 -9.25
CA ASP A 80 12.50 -20.46 -9.64
C ASP A 80 11.91 -21.60 -8.81
N ALA A 81 11.33 -22.58 -9.48
CA ALA A 81 10.84 -23.76 -8.81
C ALA A 81 12.07 -24.36 -8.12
N VAL A 82 12.18 -24.17 -6.81
CA VAL A 82 13.09 -24.97 -5.98
C VAL A 82 12.61 -26.40 -6.22
N GLN A 83 13.35 -27.13 -7.06
CA GLN A 83 13.14 -28.55 -7.24
C GLN A 83 13.23 -29.21 -5.85
N PRO A 84 12.32 -30.15 -5.55
CA PRO A 84 12.27 -30.82 -4.25
C PRO A 84 13.58 -31.55 -3.91
#